data_AF-A0A431IJV0-F1
#
_entry.id   AF-A0A431IJV0-F1
#
_cell.length_a   1.000
_cell.length_b   1.000
_cell.length_c   1.000
_cell.angle_alpha   90.00
_cell.angle_beta   90.00
_cell.angle_gamma   90.00
#
_symmetry.space_group_name_H-M   'P 1'
#
loop_
_entity.id
_entity.type
_entity.pdbx_description
1 polymer ?
#
loop_
_entity_poly.entity_id
_entity_poly.type
_entity_poly.pdbx_seq_one_letter_code
_entity_poly.pdbx_strand_id
1 'polypeptide(L)'
;MPENLSEPLPQIHIPGVSGTVSQEERTVVHHVFILDASGSMAHLQRQTIVGFNEQVQNIRQLEQQFPNQRNLVTLVVFNGTTDVRFFDTDSVSLQQITEADYQPDGSTRLYGSVGDTLTRLRDTLGDRCSTERVFITIMTDGADNVRDNTWTQNTTAEFIQQVQKQYHWVVTFVGANIDVAHAAQQLNIPISNTVAYTASEAGTLRAFNAVSEGRTMYMARARSSGAGGQCVATDAIFSADLSRGLDLRDDEDALDVVAGSGTVPRRRLTPEQRTRLTNLVRTPTPPVPTGP
;
A
#
# COMPACT_ATOMS: atom_id res chain seq x y z
N MET A 1 -3.60 -8.76 68.38
CA MET A 1 -2.79 -8.52 67.16
C MET A 1 -3.79 -8.40 66.02
N PRO A 2 -3.98 -7.22 65.42
CA PRO A 2 -5.11 -6.94 64.52
C PRO A 2 -4.80 -7.29 63.06
N GLU A 3 -5.85 -7.70 62.35
CA GLU A 3 -5.94 -7.73 60.89
C GLU A 3 -5.71 -6.33 60.31
N ASN A 4 -4.88 -6.22 59.27
CA ASN A 4 -4.76 -5.01 58.47
C ASN A 4 -5.23 -5.31 57.04
N LEU A 5 -6.40 -4.77 56.74
CA LEU A 5 -7.04 -4.68 55.43
C LEU A 5 -6.23 -3.71 54.55
N SER A 6 -5.61 -4.22 53.49
CA SER A 6 -5.17 -3.38 52.38
C SER A 6 -6.36 -3.12 51.47
N GLU A 7 -7.12 -2.06 51.75
CA GLU A 7 -8.14 -1.55 50.82
C GLU A 7 -7.49 -1.07 49.51
N PRO A 8 -8.01 -1.45 48.33
CA PRO A 8 -7.57 -0.86 47.08
C PRO A 8 -8.08 0.58 46.93
N LEU A 9 -7.24 1.44 46.33
CA LEU A 9 -7.52 2.85 46.09
C LEU A 9 -8.83 3.07 45.29
N PRO A 10 -9.57 4.17 45.53
CA PRO A 10 -10.83 4.44 44.87
C PRO A 10 -10.62 4.65 43.37
N GLN A 11 -11.33 3.87 42.56
CA GLN A 11 -11.39 4.05 41.11
C GLN A 11 -12.19 5.32 40.80
N ILE A 12 -11.56 6.26 40.09
CA ILE A 12 -12.24 7.44 39.54
C ILE A 12 -13.13 6.96 38.39
N HIS A 13 -14.44 6.94 38.64
CA HIS A 13 -15.46 6.65 37.63
C HIS A 13 -15.59 7.85 36.67
N ILE A 14 -15.06 7.72 35.45
CA ILE A 14 -15.42 8.60 34.33
C ILE A 14 -16.65 7.97 33.66
N PRO A 15 -17.84 8.60 33.67
CA PRO A 15 -19.00 8.06 33.01
C PRO A 15 -18.82 8.19 31.49
N GLY A 16 -18.83 7.07 30.75
CA GLY A 16 -19.03 7.12 29.29
C GLY A 16 -18.32 6.11 28.41
N VAL A 17 -17.46 5.22 28.90
CA VAL A 17 -16.85 4.19 28.03
C VAL A 17 -16.82 2.84 28.75
N SER A 18 -17.96 2.15 28.73
CA SER A 18 -18.02 0.71 28.99
C SER A 18 -18.61 0.07 27.74
N GLY A 19 -17.73 -0.31 26.83
CA GLY A 19 -18.06 -1.06 25.62
C GLY A 19 -16.90 -1.97 25.27
N THR A 20 -17.00 -3.25 25.66
CA THR A 20 -16.25 -4.31 25.00
C THR A 20 -16.75 -4.40 23.57
N VAL A 21 -16.03 -3.79 22.63
CA VAL A 21 -16.35 -3.90 21.20
C VAL A 21 -16.22 -5.37 20.80
N SER A 22 -17.33 -6.00 20.42
CA SER A 22 -17.32 -7.35 19.86
C SER A 22 -16.50 -7.36 18.56
N GLN A 23 -15.82 -8.47 18.27
CA GLN A 23 -14.99 -8.63 17.05
C GLN A 23 -15.75 -8.37 15.74
N GLU A 24 -17.08 -8.32 15.77
CA GLU A 24 -17.98 -8.15 14.61
C GLU A 24 -18.16 -6.70 14.13
N GLU A 25 -17.69 -5.68 14.85
CA GLU A 25 -17.85 -4.26 14.46
C GLU A 25 -16.59 -3.62 13.84
N ARG A 26 -15.49 -4.37 13.69
CA ARG A 26 -14.25 -3.81 13.12
C ARG A 26 -14.30 -3.74 11.61
N THR A 27 -13.96 -2.58 11.04
CA THR A 27 -13.74 -2.47 9.60
C THR A 27 -12.47 -3.22 9.22
N VAL A 28 -12.58 -4.24 8.38
CA VAL A 28 -11.43 -4.98 7.87
C VAL A 28 -10.89 -4.29 6.61
N VAL A 29 -9.57 -4.15 6.56
CA VAL A 29 -8.84 -3.58 5.44
C VAL A 29 -7.72 -4.52 5.02
N HIS A 30 -7.72 -4.88 3.74
CA HIS A 30 -6.68 -5.70 3.11
C HIS A 30 -5.67 -4.81 2.40
N HIS A 31 -4.39 -4.98 2.73
CA HIS A 31 -3.25 -4.35 2.06
C HIS A 31 -2.48 -5.43 1.32
N VAL A 32 -2.60 -5.46 0.00
CA VAL A 32 -2.04 -6.48 -0.87
C VAL A 32 -0.86 -5.87 -1.61
N PHE A 33 0.31 -6.47 -1.46
CA PHE A 33 1.52 -6.08 -2.17
C PHE A 33 1.90 -7.18 -3.14
N ILE A 34 2.03 -6.84 -4.42
CA ILE A 34 2.45 -7.73 -5.49
C ILE A 34 3.76 -7.15 -6.02
N LEU A 35 4.88 -7.69 -5.53
CA LEU A 35 6.22 -7.14 -5.74
C LEU A 35 6.99 -8.00 -6.75
N ASP A 36 7.46 -7.36 -7.81
CA ASP A 36 8.37 -7.96 -8.78
C ASP A 36 9.72 -8.26 -8.13
N ALA A 37 10.20 -9.48 -8.29
CA ALA A 37 11.51 -10.00 -7.93
C ALA A 37 12.14 -10.69 -9.14
N SER A 38 11.95 -10.12 -10.33
CA SER A 38 12.68 -10.51 -11.54
C SER A 38 14.16 -10.12 -11.42
N GLY A 39 15.01 -10.67 -12.29
CA GLY A 39 16.46 -10.40 -12.24
C GLY A 39 16.84 -8.91 -12.38
N SER A 40 16.01 -8.09 -13.02
CA SER A 40 16.23 -6.64 -13.12
C SER A 40 16.17 -5.94 -11.77
N MET A 41 15.33 -6.43 -10.85
CA MET A 41 15.15 -5.88 -9.50
C MET A 41 16.32 -6.17 -8.54
N ALA A 42 17.33 -6.94 -8.95
CA ALA A 42 18.46 -7.32 -8.08
C ALA A 42 19.19 -6.11 -7.45
N HIS A 43 19.34 -5.03 -8.21
CA HIS A 43 19.99 -3.79 -7.73
C HIS A 43 19.13 -2.98 -6.75
N LEU A 44 17.83 -3.28 -6.62
CA LEU A 44 16.88 -2.64 -5.71
C LEU A 44 16.49 -3.54 -4.52
N GLN A 45 17.07 -4.74 -4.41
CA GLN A 45 16.63 -5.77 -3.46
C GLN A 45 16.46 -5.23 -2.03
N ARG A 46 17.52 -4.59 -1.53
CA ARG A 46 17.54 -4.03 -0.17
C ARG A 46 16.50 -2.94 0.01
N GLN A 47 16.34 -2.06 -0.97
CA GLN A 47 15.42 -0.94 -0.96
C GLN A 47 13.97 -1.42 -0.97
N THR A 48 13.65 -2.44 -1.76
CA THR A 48 12.31 -3.06 -1.78
C THR A 48 11.98 -3.72 -0.44
N ILE A 49 12.93 -4.45 0.16
CA ILE A 49 12.77 -5.06 1.50
C ILE A 49 12.52 -3.98 2.57
N VAL A 50 13.37 -2.94 2.61
CA VAL A 50 13.24 -1.84 3.56
C VAL A 50 11.90 -1.12 3.38
N GLY A 51 11.56 -0.76 2.14
CA GLY A 51 10.33 -0.05 1.82
C GLY A 51 9.07 -0.84 2.16
N PHE A 52 9.03 -2.15 1.88
CA PHE A 52 7.92 -2.99 2.33
C PHE A 52 7.82 -3.06 3.86
N ASN A 53 8.96 -3.25 4.55
CA ASN A 53 8.96 -3.31 6.01
C ASN A 53 8.50 -1.98 6.65
N GLU A 54 8.86 -0.84 6.08
CA GLU A 54 8.34 0.47 6.47
C GLU A 54 6.83 0.59 6.21
N GLN A 55 6.34 0.07 5.09
CA GLN A 55 4.90 0.02 4.81
C GLN A 55 4.11 -0.75 5.87
N VAL A 56 4.65 -1.89 6.33
CA VAL A 56 4.04 -2.66 7.42
C VAL A 56 3.98 -1.84 8.71
N GLN A 57 5.05 -1.12 9.06
CA GLN A 57 5.05 -0.25 10.24
C GLN A 57 4.02 0.89 10.11
N ASN A 58 3.89 1.50 8.93
CA ASN A 58 2.89 2.52 8.66
C ASN A 58 1.46 1.96 8.82
N ILE A 59 1.20 0.73 8.33
CA ILE A 59 -0.11 0.06 8.49
C ILE A 59 -0.42 -0.17 9.98
N ARG A 60 0.57 -0.59 10.78
CA ARG A 60 0.40 -0.76 12.24
C ARG A 60 0.08 0.54 12.94
N GLN A 61 0.75 1.63 12.56
CA GLN A 61 0.49 2.95 13.10
C GLN A 61 -0.93 3.44 12.74
N LEU A 62 -1.41 3.14 11.53
CA LEU A 62 -2.81 3.41 11.16
C LEU A 62 -3.80 2.66 12.06
N GLU A 63 -3.51 1.40 12.42
CA GLU A 63 -4.37 0.64 13.34
C GLU A 63 -4.44 1.27 14.73
N GLN A 64 -3.33 1.82 15.23
CA GLN A 64 -3.31 2.57 16.50
C GLN A 64 -4.11 3.87 16.44
N GLN A 65 -4.09 4.56 15.29
CA GLN A 65 -4.89 5.77 15.06
C GLN A 65 -6.38 5.45 14.89
N PHE A 66 -6.70 4.23 14.45
CA PHE A 66 -8.06 3.80 14.13
C PHE A 66 -8.38 2.45 14.81
N PRO A 67 -8.64 2.41 16.12
CA PRO A 67 -8.75 1.17 16.91
C PRO A 67 -9.94 0.26 16.54
N ASN A 68 -10.91 0.77 15.77
CA ASN A 68 -12.03 -0.01 15.23
C ASN A 68 -11.73 -0.59 13.83
N GLN A 69 -10.46 -0.63 13.43
CA GLN A 69 -10.01 -1.16 12.15
C GLN A 69 -9.09 -2.35 12.38
N ARG A 70 -9.21 -3.39 11.57
CA ARG A 70 -8.28 -4.51 11.54
C ARG A 70 -7.58 -4.52 10.18
N ASN A 71 -6.25 -4.47 10.18
CA ASN A 71 -5.48 -4.45 8.93
C ASN A 71 -4.85 -5.82 8.67
N LEU A 72 -5.18 -6.39 7.51
CA LEU A 72 -4.62 -7.63 7.01
C LEU A 72 -3.63 -7.32 5.88
N VAL A 73 -2.50 -8.00 5.87
CA VAL A 73 -1.44 -7.82 4.88
C VAL A 73 -1.24 -9.11 4.10
N THR A 74 -1.20 -8.98 2.79
CA THR A 74 -0.83 -10.03 1.85
C THR A 74 0.40 -9.57 1.09
N LEU A 75 1.43 -10.41 1.06
CA LEU A 75 2.64 -10.19 0.26
C LEU A 75 2.79 -11.31 -0.74
N VAL A 76 2.76 -10.94 -2.01
CA VAL A 76 3.07 -11.80 -3.15
C VAL A 76 4.35 -11.28 -3.76
N VAL A 77 5.32 -12.17 -3.93
CA VAL A 77 6.58 -11.90 -4.61
C VAL A 77 6.58 -12.73 -5.89
N PHE A 78 6.93 -12.12 -7.01
CA PHE A 78 6.87 -12.83 -8.29
C PHE A 78 8.08 -12.57 -9.18
N ASN A 79 8.40 -13.59 -9.96
CA ASN A 79 9.43 -13.59 -10.99
C ASN A 79 8.86 -14.38 -12.19
N GLY A 80 9.54 -15.42 -12.67
CA GLY A 80 8.94 -16.41 -13.58
C GLY A 80 7.80 -17.24 -12.96
N THR A 81 7.64 -17.17 -11.64
CA THR A 81 6.64 -17.85 -10.82
C THR A 81 6.04 -16.87 -9.80
N THR A 82 5.00 -17.30 -9.09
CA THR A 82 4.28 -16.46 -8.13
C THR A 82 4.31 -17.11 -6.75
N ASP A 83 4.95 -16.46 -5.79
CA ASP A 83 5.09 -16.93 -4.41
C ASP A 83 4.32 -16.05 -3.43
N VAL A 84 3.48 -16.66 -2.61
CA VAL A 84 2.75 -15.96 -1.54
C VAL A 84 3.52 -16.10 -0.24
N ARG A 85 4.14 -15.00 0.23
CA ARG A 85 4.92 -14.96 1.47
C ARG A 85 4.02 -14.80 2.70
N PHE A 86 3.03 -13.93 2.59
CA PHE A 86 1.99 -13.74 3.60
C PHE A 86 0.64 -13.64 2.90
N PHE A 87 -0.41 -14.16 3.53
CA PHE A 87 -1.77 -14.07 3.02
C PHE A 87 -2.72 -13.75 4.18
N ASP A 88 -3.45 -12.63 4.05
CA ASP A 88 -4.40 -12.13 5.04
C ASP A 88 -3.87 -12.19 6.49
N THR A 89 -2.58 -11.87 6.65
CA THR A 89 -1.89 -11.94 7.92
C THR A 89 -2.10 -10.65 8.69
N ASP A 90 -2.45 -10.76 9.98
CA ASP A 90 -2.72 -9.59 10.82
C ASP A 90 -1.47 -8.70 10.93
N SER A 91 -1.62 -7.41 10.65
CA SER A 91 -0.50 -6.47 10.59
C SER A 91 0.32 -6.45 11.88
N VAL A 92 -0.33 -6.63 13.03
CA VAL A 92 0.31 -6.65 14.35
C VAL A 92 1.23 -7.86 14.52
N SER A 93 0.86 -9.00 13.93
CA SER A 93 1.60 -10.26 14.02
C SER A 93 2.64 -10.47 12.91
N LEU A 94 2.59 -9.66 11.85
CA LEU A 94 3.44 -9.85 10.67
C LEU A 94 4.93 -9.74 11.01
N GLN A 95 5.75 -10.66 10.52
CA GLN A 95 7.21 -10.51 10.64
C GLN A 95 7.73 -9.60 9.52
N GLN A 96 8.84 -8.91 9.79
CA GLN A 96 9.55 -8.20 8.73
C GLN A 96 10.11 -9.22 7.74
N ILE A 97 10.07 -8.90 6.46
CA ILE A 97 10.72 -9.72 5.44
C ILE A 97 12.22 -9.47 5.43
N THR A 98 12.95 -10.47 4.96
CA THR A 98 14.40 -10.46 4.81
C THR A 98 14.79 -10.81 3.37
N GLU A 99 16.09 -10.84 3.09
CA GLU A 99 16.62 -11.35 1.82
C GLU A 99 16.22 -12.80 1.54
N ALA A 100 15.85 -13.59 2.56
CA ALA A 100 15.34 -14.95 2.37
C ALA A 100 13.93 -14.98 1.73
N ASP A 101 13.15 -13.91 1.92
CA ASP A 101 11.76 -13.81 1.48
C ASP A 101 11.62 -13.07 0.14
N TYR A 102 12.65 -12.35 -0.28
CA TYR A 102 12.68 -11.56 -1.50
C TYR A 102 14.04 -11.72 -2.19
N GLN A 103 14.06 -12.61 -3.19
CA GLN A 103 15.25 -13.01 -3.94
C GLN A 103 15.04 -12.72 -5.43
N PRO A 104 15.53 -11.58 -5.93
CA PRO A 104 15.36 -11.22 -7.32
C PRO A 104 16.09 -12.18 -8.26
N ASP A 105 15.36 -12.82 -9.17
CA ASP A 105 15.92 -13.70 -10.21
C ASP A 105 14.94 -13.89 -11.39
N GLY A 106 15.40 -14.51 -12.47
CA GLY A 106 14.52 -14.96 -13.54
C GLY A 106 13.76 -13.85 -14.27
N SER A 107 12.57 -14.22 -14.77
CA SER A 107 11.71 -13.44 -15.66
C SER A 107 10.62 -12.67 -14.89
N THR A 108 9.70 -12.01 -15.60
CA THR A 108 8.64 -11.17 -15.05
C THR A 108 7.27 -11.71 -15.47
N ARG A 109 6.60 -12.50 -14.63
CA ARG A 109 5.23 -13.02 -14.83
C ARG A 109 4.20 -12.09 -14.16
N LEU A 110 4.16 -10.84 -14.59
CA LEU A 110 3.32 -9.78 -14.01
C LEU A 110 1.82 -10.13 -14.11
N TYR A 111 1.33 -10.44 -15.31
CA TYR A 111 -0.11 -10.65 -15.54
C TYR A 111 -0.63 -11.88 -14.79
N GLY A 112 0.10 -12.99 -14.89
CA GLY A 112 -0.19 -14.21 -14.14
C GLY A 112 -0.23 -13.98 -12.64
N SER A 113 0.77 -13.29 -12.09
CA SER A 113 0.84 -13.03 -10.64
C SER A 113 -0.29 -12.14 -10.15
N VAL A 114 -0.66 -11.11 -10.91
CA VAL A 114 -1.80 -10.25 -10.58
C VAL A 114 -3.10 -11.05 -10.65
N GLY A 115 -3.34 -11.77 -11.74
CA GLY A 115 -4.56 -12.56 -11.93
C GLY A 115 -4.75 -13.64 -10.87
N ASP A 116 -3.70 -14.39 -10.54
CA ASP A 116 -3.71 -15.42 -9.50
C ASP A 116 -3.99 -14.82 -8.12
N THR A 117 -3.38 -13.67 -7.81
CA THR A 117 -3.58 -12.96 -6.55
C THR A 117 -5.01 -12.45 -6.40
N LEU A 118 -5.54 -11.79 -7.43
CA LEU A 118 -6.91 -11.26 -7.43
C LEU A 118 -7.95 -12.39 -7.33
N THR A 119 -7.70 -13.52 -8.00
CA THR A 119 -8.57 -14.70 -7.92
C THR A 119 -8.61 -15.23 -6.50
N ARG A 120 -7.44 -15.47 -5.91
CA ARG A 120 -7.33 -15.99 -4.54
C ARG A 120 -8.00 -15.05 -3.53
N LEU A 121 -7.81 -13.75 -3.66
CA LEU A 121 -8.45 -12.75 -2.80
C LEU A 121 -9.98 -12.78 -2.96
N ARG A 122 -10.48 -12.77 -4.19
CA ARG A 122 -11.93 -12.76 -4.46
C ARG A 122 -12.58 -14.00 -3.87
N ASP A 123 -11.97 -15.16 -4.09
CA ASP A 123 -12.49 -16.44 -3.62
C ASP A 123 -12.43 -16.55 -2.08
N THR A 124 -11.42 -15.94 -1.45
CA THR A 124 -11.28 -15.88 0.03
C THR A 124 -12.29 -14.92 0.67
N LEU A 125 -12.53 -13.78 0.02
CA LEU A 125 -13.44 -12.76 0.54
C LEU A 125 -14.91 -13.14 0.31
N GLY A 126 -15.23 -13.76 -0.83
CA GLY A 126 -16.61 -14.11 -1.18
C GLY A 126 -17.52 -12.89 -1.13
N ASP A 127 -18.61 -12.97 -0.37
CA ASP A 127 -19.55 -11.86 -0.19
C ASP A 127 -18.91 -10.63 0.49
N ARG A 128 -17.78 -10.81 1.18
CA ARG A 128 -17.05 -9.71 1.82
C ARG A 128 -16.33 -8.81 0.82
N CYS A 129 -16.19 -9.21 -0.45
CA CYS A 129 -15.55 -8.40 -1.48
C CYS A 129 -16.14 -6.98 -1.57
N SER A 130 -17.46 -6.84 -1.40
CA SER A 130 -18.18 -5.56 -1.50
C SER A 130 -18.25 -4.77 -0.19
N THR A 131 -17.88 -5.37 0.93
CA THR A 131 -18.02 -4.76 2.27
C THR A 131 -16.66 -4.44 2.91
N GLU A 132 -15.61 -5.19 2.59
CA GLU A 132 -14.26 -4.98 3.08
C GLU A 132 -13.41 -4.19 2.07
N ARG A 133 -12.52 -3.33 2.58
CA ARG A 133 -11.69 -2.47 1.73
C ARG A 133 -10.43 -3.21 1.31
N VAL A 134 -10.09 -3.15 0.03
CA VAL A 134 -8.90 -3.80 -0.51
C VAL A 134 -8.04 -2.79 -1.27
N PHE A 135 -6.78 -2.65 -0.85
CA PHE A 135 -5.75 -1.87 -1.53
C PHE A 135 -4.72 -2.82 -2.11
N ILE A 136 -4.56 -2.78 -3.43
CA ILE A 136 -3.58 -3.60 -4.14
C ILE A 136 -2.49 -2.67 -4.67
N THR A 137 -1.25 -2.94 -4.30
CA THR A 137 -0.06 -2.25 -4.81
C THR A 137 0.73 -3.23 -5.66
N ILE A 138 0.83 -2.93 -6.96
CA ILE A 138 1.64 -3.66 -7.92
C ILE A 138 2.92 -2.85 -8.12
N MET A 139 4.08 -3.47 -7.95
CA MET A 139 5.38 -2.81 -8.12
C MET A 139 6.28 -3.62 -9.04
N THR A 140 6.82 -2.99 -10.09
CA THR A 140 7.70 -3.63 -11.08
C THR A 140 8.62 -2.60 -11.75
N ASP A 141 9.76 -3.04 -12.27
CA ASP A 141 10.65 -2.26 -13.13
C ASP A 141 10.61 -2.73 -14.60
N GLY A 142 9.71 -3.65 -14.94
CA GLY A 142 9.66 -4.32 -16.23
C GLY A 142 8.25 -4.61 -16.74
N ALA A 143 8.20 -5.06 -17.99
CA ALA A 143 6.98 -5.57 -18.61
C ALA A 143 6.91 -7.10 -18.48
N ASP A 144 5.69 -7.65 -18.54
CA ASP A 144 5.50 -9.08 -18.58
C ASP A 144 6.26 -9.72 -19.76
N ASN A 145 6.99 -10.79 -19.49
CA ASN A 145 7.76 -11.54 -20.49
C ASN A 145 7.60 -13.06 -20.34
N VAL A 146 6.57 -13.51 -19.63
CA VAL A 146 6.25 -14.92 -19.43
C VAL A 146 4.92 -15.24 -20.11
N ARG A 147 4.92 -16.26 -20.98
CA ARG A 147 3.68 -16.68 -21.65
C ARG A 147 2.74 -17.35 -20.66
N ASP A 148 1.52 -16.83 -20.57
CA ASP A 148 0.44 -17.39 -19.77
C ASP A 148 -0.84 -17.46 -20.62
N ASN A 149 -1.49 -18.62 -20.62
CA ASN A 149 -2.70 -18.85 -21.41
C ASN A 149 -3.97 -18.41 -20.69
N THR A 150 -3.93 -18.29 -19.36
CA THR A 150 -5.06 -17.89 -18.53
C THR A 150 -5.02 -16.39 -18.31
N TRP A 151 -3.85 -15.87 -17.94
CA TRP A 151 -3.65 -14.47 -17.59
C TRP A 151 -2.81 -13.76 -18.65
N THR A 152 -3.47 -13.37 -19.73
CA THR A 152 -2.95 -12.44 -20.72
C THR A 152 -3.07 -11.00 -20.22
N GLN A 153 -2.44 -10.05 -20.90
CA GLN A 153 -2.65 -8.61 -20.64
C GLN A 153 -4.15 -8.27 -20.61
N ASN A 154 -4.90 -8.71 -21.62
CA ASN A 154 -6.33 -8.35 -21.77
C ASN A 154 -7.18 -8.97 -20.65
N THR A 155 -7.03 -10.26 -20.38
CA THR A 155 -7.82 -10.94 -19.33
C THR A 155 -7.51 -10.38 -17.94
N THR A 156 -6.25 -10.00 -17.70
CA THR A 156 -5.83 -9.34 -16.46
C THR A 156 -6.44 -7.94 -16.35
N ALA A 157 -6.40 -7.14 -17.42
CA ALA A 157 -6.97 -5.80 -17.46
C ALA A 157 -8.50 -5.80 -17.27
N GLU A 158 -9.19 -6.77 -17.85
CA GLU A 158 -10.63 -6.97 -17.66
C GLU A 158 -10.94 -7.32 -16.20
N PHE A 159 -10.15 -8.20 -15.59
CA PHE A 159 -10.37 -8.59 -14.20
C PHE A 159 -10.08 -7.45 -13.22
N ILE A 160 -9.01 -6.67 -13.44
CA ILE A 160 -8.72 -5.44 -12.71
C ILE A 160 -9.88 -4.45 -12.84
N GLN A 161 -10.43 -4.26 -14.04
CA GLN A 161 -11.58 -3.38 -14.22
C GLN A 161 -12.82 -3.89 -13.47
N GLN A 162 -13.05 -5.20 -13.47
CA GLN A 162 -14.16 -5.80 -12.76
C GLN A 162 -14.07 -5.56 -11.25
N VAL A 163 -12.92 -5.86 -10.62
CA VAL A 163 -12.79 -5.71 -9.15
C VAL A 163 -12.89 -4.24 -8.71
N GLN A 164 -12.39 -3.30 -9.52
CA GLN A 164 -12.52 -1.87 -9.26
C GLN A 164 -14.00 -1.41 -9.34
N LYS A 165 -14.73 -1.84 -10.38
CA LYS A 165 -16.13 -1.41 -10.58
C LYS A 165 -17.12 -2.09 -9.63
N GLN A 166 -16.94 -3.39 -9.40
CA GLN A 166 -17.89 -4.22 -8.66
C GLN A 166 -17.65 -4.21 -7.15
N TYR A 167 -16.37 -4.16 -6.74
CA TYR A 167 -15.98 -4.30 -5.34
C TYR A 167 -15.29 -3.05 -4.78
N HIS A 168 -15.06 -2.03 -5.62
CA HIS A 168 -14.35 -0.81 -5.24
C HIS A 168 -12.94 -1.09 -4.69
N TRP A 169 -12.33 -2.19 -5.13
CA TRP A 169 -10.93 -2.49 -4.84
C TRP A 169 -10.06 -1.44 -5.50
N VAL A 170 -9.05 -0.97 -4.79
CA VAL A 170 -8.20 0.11 -5.29
C VAL A 170 -6.86 -0.46 -5.71
N VAL A 171 -6.60 -0.43 -7.01
CA VAL A 171 -5.36 -0.93 -7.60
C VAL A 171 -4.43 0.26 -7.87
N THR A 172 -3.22 0.17 -7.33
CA THR A 172 -2.12 1.11 -7.50
C THR A 172 -1.00 0.45 -8.28
N PHE A 173 -0.48 1.14 -9.29
CA PHE A 173 0.65 0.66 -10.09
C PHE A 173 1.88 1.56 -9.85
N VAL A 174 2.97 0.96 -9.39
CA VAL A 174 4.23 1.63 -9.04
C VAL A 174 5.32 1.12 -9.97
N GLY A 175 5.81 1.97 -10.87
CA GLY A 175 6.81 1.58 -11.86
C GLY A 175 8.17 2.26 -11.65
N ALA A 176 9.23 1.46 -11.63
CA ALA A 176 10.61 1.94 -11.62
C ALA A 176 11.10 2.10 -13.06
N ASN A 177 11.52 3.30 -13.46
CA ASN A 177 12.12 3.54 -14.79
C ASN A 177 11.29 3.12 -16.02
N ILE A 178 9.97 2.92 -15.86
CA ILE A 178 9.06 2.50 -16.93
C ILE A 178 8.00 3.55 -17.24
N ASP A 179 7.39 3.43 -18.43
CA ASP A 179 6.19 4.19 -18.78
C ASP A 179 4.97 3.65 -18.02
N VAL A 180 4.78 4.15 -16.79
CA VAL A 180 3.65 3.78 -15.95
C VAL A 180 2.31 4.19 -16.55
N ALA A 181 2.27 5.22 -17.39
CA ALA A 181 1.03 5.68 -18.00
C ALA A 181 0.55 4.67 -19.04
N HIS A 182 1.47 4.19 -19.88
CA HIS A 182 1.20 3.14 -20.85
C HIS A 182 0.82 1.82 -20.16
N ALA A 183 1.60 1.38 -19.17
CA ALA A 183 1.34 0.14 -18.44
C ALA A 183 -0.01 0.16 -17.70
N ALA A 184 -0.33 1.27 -17.03
CA ALA A 184 -1.60 1.43 -16.33
C ALA A 184 -2.80 1.45 -17.30
N GLN A 185 -2.65 2.12 -18.45
CA GLN A 185 -3.67 2.10 -19.50
C GLN A 185 -3.92 0.66 -20.00
N GLN A 186 -2.86 -0.10 -20.25
CA GLN A 186 -2.94 -1.50 -20.69
C GLN A 186 -3.62 -2.42 -19.67
N LEU A 187 -3.58 -2.06 -18.38
CA LEU A 187 -4.16 -2.82 -17.27
C LEU A 187 -5.49 -2.25 -16.75
N ASN A 188 -6.07 -1.24 -17.40
CA ASN A 188 -7.27 -0.53 -16.93
C ASN A 188 -7.12 0.04 -15.50
N ILE A 189 -5.92 0.48 -15.13
CA ILE A 189 -5.65 1.16 -13.86
C ILE A 189 -5.76 2.68 -14.11
N PRO A 190 -6.57 3.42 -13.33
CA PRO A 190 -6.65 4.87 -13.44
C PRO A 190 -5.27 5.52 -13.29
N ILE A 191 -4.95 6.49 -14.14
CA ILE A 191 -3.67 7.19 -14.08
C ILE A 191 -3.45 7.86 -12.72
N SER A 192 -4.52 8.29 -12.04
CA SER A 192 -4.51 8.83 -10.68
C SER A 192 -4.06 7.87 -9.58
N ASN A 193 -3.93 6.58 -9.91
CA ASN A 193 -3.45 5.52 -9.03
C ASN A 193 -2.09 4.98 -9.52
N THR A 194 -1.31 5.80 -10.22
CA THR A 194 0.04 5.44 -10.67
C THR A 194 1.13 6.25 -9.98
N VAL A 195 2.28 5.61 -9.77
CA VAL A 195 3.50 6.24 -9.27
C VAL A 195 4.67 5.84 -10.18
N ALA A 196 5.25 6.81 -10.89
CA ALA A 196 6.52 6.63 -11.57
C ALA A 196 7.66 7.03 -10.63
N TYR A 197 8.76 6.28 -10.60
CA TYR A 197 9.94 6.68 -9.85
C TYR A 197 11.23 6.22 -10.53
N THR A 198 12.34 6.89 -10.22
CA THR A 198 13.67 6.45 -10.65
C THR A 198 14.14 5.29 -9.77
N ALA A 199 14.61 4.19 -10.36
CA ALA A 199 15.16 3.03 -9.66
C ALA A 199 16.44 3.37 -8.89
N SER A 200 16.28 4.04 -7.76
CA SER A 200 17.33 4.42 -6.83
C SER A 200 16.84 4.22 -5.41
N GLU A 201 17.75 4.24 -4.44
CA GLU A 201 17.39 4.19 -3.02
C GLU A 201 16.44 5.32 -2.64
N ALA A 202 16.76 6.55 -3.05
CA ALA A 202 15.91 7.69 -2.78
C ALA A 202 14.56 7.58 -3.51
N GLY A 203 14.55 7.16 -4.78
CA GLY A 203 13.32 7.01 -5.56
C GLY A 203 12.38 5.94 -4.99
N THR A 204 12.94 4.78 -4.62
CA THR A 204 12.19 3.66 -4.04
C THR A 204 11.52 4.08 -2.73
N LEU A 205 12.27 4.75 -1.85
CA LEU A 205 11.74 5.28 -0.59
C LEU A 205 10.64 6.33 -0.83
N ARG A 206 10.82 7.25 -1.78
CA ARG A 206 9.79 8.23 -2.15
C ARG A 206 8.52 7.54 -2.66
N ALA A 207 8.65 6.49 -3.47
CA ALA A 207 7.52 5.75 -4.00
C ALA A 207 6.69 5.07 -2.89
N PHE A 208 7.36 4.36 -1.97
CA PHE A 208 6.66 3.73 -0.83
C PHE A 208 5.98 4.75 0.08
N ASN A 209 6.64 5.88 0.36
CA ASN A 209 6.05 6.96 1.15
C ASN A 209 4.81 7.55 0.47
N ALA A 210 4.87 7.78 -0.84
CA ALA A 210 3.72 8.25 -1.59
C ALA A 210 2.53 7.28 -1.50
N VAL A 211 2.77 5.97 -1.67
CA VAL A 211 1.74 4.93 -1.49
C VAL A 211 1.12 5.00 -0.08
N SER A 212 1.95 5.15 0.95
CA SER A 212 1.50 5.28 2.35
C SER A 212 0.62 6.52 2.57
N GLU A 213 1.06 7.67 2.07
CA GLU A 213 0.36 8.95 2.19
C GLU A 213 -0.97 8.92 1.44
N GLY A 214 -0.96 8.47 0.18
CA GLY A 214 -2.16 8.35 -0.64
C GLY A 214 -3.21 7.45 0.02
N ARG A 215 -2.78 6.30 0.56
CA ARG A 215 -3.65 5.41 1.32
C ARG A 215 -4.22 6.07 2.57
N THR A 216 -3.40 6.76 3.34
CA THR A 216 -3.85 7.46 4.56
C THR A 216 -4.89 8.53 4.23
N MET A 217 -4.66 9.30 3.17
CA MET A 217 -5.58 10.31 2.68
C MET A 217 -6.88 9.71 2.17
N TYR A 218 -6.82 8.61 1.42
CA TYR A 218 -7.99 7.85 0.99
C TYR A 218 -8.82 7.41 2.19
N MET A 219 -8.19 6.81 3.20
CA MET A 219 -8.87 6.33 4.41
C MET A 219 -9.54 7.45 5.18
N ALA A 220 -8.86 8.60 5.32
CA ALA A 220 -9.43 9.78 5.95
C ALA A 220 -10.66 10.30 5.19
N ARG A 221 -10.60 10.34 3.85
CA ARG A 221 -11.73 10.75 2.99
C ARG A 221 -12.92 9.81 3.12
N ALA A 222 -12.69 8.50 2.98
CA ALA A 222 -13.71 7.47 3.05
C ALA A 222 -14.50 7.48 4.38
N ARG A 223 -13.88 7.96 5.47
CA ARG A 223 -14.55 8.20 6.75
C ARG A 223 -15.36 9.50 6.78
N SER A 224 -14.78 10.59 6.28
CA SER A 224 -15.41 11.92 6.32
C SER A 224 -16.71 12.02 5.52
N SER A 225 -16.90 11.17 4.51
CA SER A 225 -18.11 11.10 3.69
C SER A 225 -19.30 10.41 4.37
N GLY A 226 -19.21 10.03 5.65
CA GLY A 226 -20.35 9.52 6.42
C GLY A 226 -20.85 8.13 5.98
N ALA A 227 -20.08 7.44 5.13
CA ALA A 227 -20.37 6.07 4.74
C ALA A 227 -20.06 5.12 5.90
N GLY A 228 -21.06 4.90 6.76
CA GLY A 228 -21.04 3.83 7.75
C GLY A 228 -20.77 2.50 7.06
N GLY A 229 -19.56 1.96 7.25
CA GLY A 229 -19.16 0.63 6.80
C GLY A 229 -19.02 0.40 5.29
N GLN A 230 -19.73 1.14 4.43
CA GLN A 230 -19.76 0.88 2.99
C GLN A 230 -18.47 1.31 2.27
N CYS A 231 -17.98 0.45 1.37
CA CYS A 231 -16.92 0.77 0.44
C CYS A 231 -17.46 1.77 -0.59
N VAL A 232 -17.11 3.05 -0.45
CA VAL A 232 -17.50 4.09 -1.41
C VAL A 232 -16.48 4.13 -2.53
N ALA A 233 -16.94 4.27 -3.76
CA ALA A 233 -16.10 4.60 -4.91
C ALA A 233 -15.43 5.97 -4.70
N THR A 234 -14.22 5.98 -4.18
CA THR A 234 -13.32 7.14 -4.34
C THR A 234 -12.22 6.71 -5.30
N ASP A 235 -12.30 7.18 -6.54
CA ASP A 235 -11.51 6.63 -7.65
C ASP A 235 -10.01 7.00 -7.60
N ALA A 236 -9.62 7.96 -6.75
CA ALA A 236 -8.28 8.53 -6.73
C ALA A 236 -7.57 8.37 -5.37
N ILE A 237 -6.43 7.66 -5.36
CA ILE A 237 -5.56 7.55 -4.19
C ILE A 237 -4.65 8.78 -4.07
N PHE A 238 -3.94 9.17 -5.14
CA PHE A 238 -2.85 10.15 -5.04
C PHE A 238 -3.28 11.59 -5.35
N SER A 239 -4.22 11.76 -6.27
CA SER A 239 -4.56 13.05 -6.83
C SER A 239 -6.05 13.37 -6.63
N ALA A 240 -6.39 14.62 -6.34
CA ALA A 240 -7.78 15.08 -6.50
C ALA A 240 -8.16 15.27 -7.98
N ASP A 241 -7.14 15.40 -8.84
CA ASP A 241 -7.25 15.45 -10.28
C ASP A 241 -7.07 14.04 -10.85
N LEU A 242 -8.18 13.44 -11.29
CA LEU A 242 -8.22 12.09 -11.87
C LEU A 242 -7.38 11.94 -13.14
N SER A 243 -6.94 13.04 -13.75
CA SER A 243 -6.16 13.02 -15.00
C SER A 243 -4.66 12.81 -14.80
N ARG A 244 -4.15 12.75 -13.55
CA ARG A 244 -2.71 12.71 -13.30
C ARG A 244 -2.29 11.72 -12.22
N GLY A 245 -1.24 10.95 -12.51
CA GLY A 245 -0.48 10.17 -11.55
C GLY A 245 0.63 10.96 -10.87
N LEU A 246 1.35 10.30 -9.97
CA LEU A 246 2.50 10.88 -9.29
C LEU A 246 3.80 10.52 -10.02
N ASP A 247 4.56 11.53 -10.45
CA ASP A 247 5.88 11.34 -11.06
C ASP A 247 6.97 11.77 -10.08
N LEU A 248 7.78 10.81 -9.62
CA LEU A 248 8.85 10.95 -8.63
C LEU A 248 10.23 10.69 -9.23
N ARG A 249 10.34 10.62 -10.55
CA ARG A 249 11.62 10.45 -11.24
C ARG A 249 12.52 11.66 -11.04
N ASP A 250 13.82 11.41 -10.99
CA ASP A 250 14.82 12.47 -10.96
C ASP A 250 14.84 13.17 -12.34
N ASP A 251 15.16 14.48 -12.37
CA ASP A 251 14.94 15.36 -13.55
C ASP A 251 15.61 14.87 -14.87
N GLU A 252 16.60 13.98 -14.80
CA GLU A 252 17.32 13.41 -15.97
C GLU A 252 16.65 12.16 -16.55
N ASP A 253 15.77 11.48 -15.79
CA ASP A 253 15.09 10.22 -16.19
C ASP A 253 13.58 10.42 -16.44
N ALA A 254 13.08 11.64 -16.29
CA ALA A 254 11.72 11.99 -16.64
C ALA A 254 11.57 11.89 -18.17
N LEU A 255 11.11 10.74 -18.67
CA LEU A 255 10.69 10.62 -20.07
C LEU A 255 9.76 11.78 -20.37
N ASP A 256 10.16 12.60 -21.36
CA ASP A 256 9.34 13.66 -21.91
C ASP A 256 7.97 13.06 -22.25
N VAL A 257 6.96 13.40 -21.46
CA VAL A 257 5.57 13.22 -21.88
C VAL A 257 5.36 14.23 -23.01
N VAL A 258 5.70 13.83 -24.24
CA VAL A 258 5.52 14.67 -25.43
C VAL A 258 4.02 14.82 -25.70
N ALA A 259 3.50 15.94 -25.22
CA ALA A 259 2.64 16.89 -25.90
C ALA A 259 1.42 16.37 -26.66
N GLY A 260 0.29 16.28 -25.95
CA GLY A 260 -1.02 16.68 -26.46
C GLY A 260 -1.46 18.00 -25.80
N SER A 261 -0.97 19.13 -26.33
CA SER A 261 -1.37 20.53 -26.03
C SER A 261 -1.49 20.98 -24.57
N GLY A 262 -0.49 21.75 -24.12
CA GLY A 262 -0.62 22.64 -22.94
C GLY A 262 0.58 22.52 -22.01
N THR A 263 1.42 23.54 -21.98
CA THR A 263 2.52 23.68 -21.01
C THR A 263 1.98 23.64 -19.57
N VAL A 264 2.28 22.57 -18.84
CA VAL A 264 1.86 22.44 -17.44
C VAL A 264 2.98 22.92 -16.51
N PRO A 265 2.72 23.88 -15.59
CA PRO A 265 3.74 24.35 -14.66
C PRO A 265 4.09 23.29 -13.62
N ARG A 266 5.39 23.15 -13.35
CA ARG A 266 5.98 22.38 -12.25
C ARG A 266 5.34 22.80 -10.92
N ARG A 267 4.90 21.86 -10.08
CA ARG A 267 4.60 22.17 -8.68
C ARG A 267 5.74 21.67 -7.80
N ARG A 268 6.64 22.57 -7.42
CA ARG A 268 7.60 22.33 -6.32
C ARG A 268 6.81 22.12 -5.04
N LEU A 269 7.21 21.16 -4.21
CA LEU A 269 6.77 21.06 -2.82
C LEU A 269 6.94 22.42 -2.13
N THR A 270 5.89 22.89 -1.47
CA THR A 270 5.93 24.15 -0.71
C THR A 270 6.98 24.04 0.40
N PRO A 271 7.55 25.17 0.86
CA PRO A 271 8.48 25.16 2.00
C PRO A 271 7.90 24.47 3.24
N GLU A 272 6.58 24.54 3.44
CA GLU A 272 5.87 23.84 4.53
C GLU A 272 5.85 22.33 4.35
N GLN A 273 5.60 21.84 3.13
CA GLN A 273 5.65 20.41 2.81
C GLN A 273 7.07 19.86 2.97
N ARG A 274 8.09 20.63 2.55
CA ARG A 274 9.51 20.30 2.74
C ARG A 274 9.91 20.25 4.22
N THR A 275 9.42 21.19 5.01
CA THR A 275 9.67 21.25 6.46
C THR A 275 8.99 20.10 7.20
N ARG A 276 7.77 19.71 6.81
CA ARG A 276 7.09 18.53 7.35
C ARG A 276 7.84 17.23 7.05
N LEU A 277 8.34 17.07 5.82
CA LEU A 277 9.20 15.95 5.43
C LEU A 277 10.51 15.90 6.25
N THR A 278 11.14 17.05 6.50
CA THR A 278 12.41 17.10 7.25
C THR A 278 12.21 16.82 8.74
N ASN A 279 11.06 17.21 9.31
CA ASN A 279 10.75 17.03 10.72
C ASN A 279 10.25 15.61 11.07
N LEU A 280 9.72 14.86 10.11
CA LEU A 280 9.34 13.45 10.30
C LEU A 280 10.54 12.49 10.36
N VAL A 281 11.68 12.86 9.77
CA VAL A 281 12.92 12.04 9.77
C VAL A 281 13.71 12.17 11.08
N ARG A 282 13.39 13.17 11.92
CA ARG A 282 13.97 13.33 13.25
C ARG A 282 13.08 12.65 14.30
N THR A 283 13.24 11.35 14.48
CA THR A 283 12.83 10.73 15.75
C THR A 283 13.75 11.25 16.87
N PRO A 284 13.21 11.72 18.01
CA PRO A 284 14.04 11.93 19.19
C PRO A 284 14.52 10.57 19.68
N THR A 285 15.85 10.41 19.78
CA THR A 285 16.47 9.26 20.42
C THR A 285 15.96 9.19 21.87
N PRO A 286 15.40 8.05 22.34
CA PRO A 286 14.97 7.95 23.72
C PRO A 286 16.17 8.10 24.66
N PRO A 287 16.02 8.79 25.81
CA PRO A 287 17.12 8.96 26.75
C PRO A 287 17.55 7.61 27.31
N VAL A 288 18.87 7.39 27.32
CA VAL A 288 19.50 6.21 27.93
C VAL A 288 19.21 6.24 29.45
N PRO A 289 18.66 5.18 30.05
CA PRO A 289 18.43 5.14 31.49
C PRO A 289 19.79 5.06 32.21
N THR A 290 20.15 6.11 32.92
CA THR A 290 21.18 6.06 33.95
C THR A 290 20.60 5.38 35.18
N GLY A 291 20.98 4.12 35.40
CA GLY A 291 20.64 3.37 36.61
C GLY A 291 21.34 3.93 37.86
N PRO A 292 20.87 3.55 39.07
CA PRO A 292 21.41 3.98 40.35
C PRO A 292 22.82 3.45 40.62
#